data_AF-A0A925Z7R1-F1
#
_entry.id   AF-A0A925Z7R1-F1
#
_cell.length_a   1.000
_cell.length_b   1.000
_cell.length_c   1.000
_cell.angle_alpha   90.00
_cell.angle_beta   90.00
_cell.angle_gamma   90.00
#
_symmetry.space_group_name_H-M   'P 1'
#
loop_
_entity.id
_entity.type
_entity.pdbx_description
1 polymer ?
#
loop_
_entity_poly.entity_id
_entity_poly.type
_entity_poly.pdbx_seq_one_letter_code
_entity_poly.pdbx_strand_id
1 'polypeptide(L)' 'MSTTAEQKAAELRRDALDYHQHPTPGKVAIHATKQMVNQRDLALAYSPGVAYACEEI' A
#
# COMPACT_ATOMS: atom_id res chain seq x y z
N MET A 1 -14.62 -5.92 -39.64
CA MET A 1 -14.20 -6.98 -38.70
C MET A 1 -12.99 -6.45 -37.96
N SER A 2 -13.09 -6.25 -36.64
CA SER A 2 -11.93 -5.80 -35.84
C SER A 2 -10.90 -6.92 -35.75
N THR A 3 -9.62 -6.57 -35.80
CA THR A 3 -8.54 -7.55 -35.88
C THR A 3 -8.30 -8.23 -34.53
N THR A 4 -7.81 -9.47 -34.54
CA THR A 4 -7.50 -10.22 -33.31
C THR A 4 -6.50 -9.47 -32.40
N ALA A 5 -5.64 -8.64 -33.00
CA ALA A 5 -4.68 -7.82 -32.25
C ALA A 5 -5.36 -6.66 -31.50
N GLU A 6 -6.34 -5.99 -32.12
CA GLU A 6 -7.12 -4.92 -31.48
C GLU A 6 -7.93 -5.45 -30.28
N GLN A 7 -8.55 -6.62 -30.43
CA GLN A 7 -9.29 -7.28 -29.36
C GLN A 7 -8.39 -7.60 -28.16
N LYS A 8 -7.20 -8.18 -28.42
CA LYS A 8 -6.21 -8.47 -27.36
C LYS A 8 -5.72 -7.22 -26.66
N ALA A 9 -5.49 -6.12 -27.38
CA ALA A 9 -5.07 -4.86 -26.78
C ALA A 9 -6.16 -4.26 -25.88
N ALA A 10 -7.43 -4.36 -26.30
CA ALA A 10 -8.57 -3.89 -25.52
C ALA A 10 -8.77 -4.73 -24.23
N GLU A 11 -8.61 -6.05 -24.32
CA GLU A 11 -8.65 -6.95 -23.16
C GLU A 11 -7.52 -6.63 -22.18
N LEU A 12 -6.27 -6.56 -22.66
CA LEU A 12 -5.12 -6.19 -21.82
C LEU A 12 -5.32 -4.83 -21.15
N ARG A 13 -5.89 -3.86 -21.87
CA ARG A 13 -6.19 -2.54 -21.31
C ARG A 13 -7.20 -2.64 -20.17
N ARG A 14 -8.30 -3.38 -20.36
CA ARG A 14 -9.32 -3.58 -19.32
C ARG A 14 -8.70 -4.27 -18.10
N ASP A 15 -7.98 -5.35 -18.32
CA ASP A 15 -7.41 -6.15 -17.23
C ASP A 15 -6.34 -5.35 -16.46
N ALA A 16 -5.54 -4.53 -17.15
CA ALA A 16 -4.61 -3.63 -16.50
C ALA A 16 -5.30 -2.56 -15.65
N LEU A 17 -6.43 -2.00 -16.11
CA LEU A 17 -7.20 -1.04 -15.34
C LEU A 17 -7.79 -1.68 -14.08
N ASP A 18 -8.42 -2.86 -14.23
CA ASP A 18 -9.00 -3.59 -13.11
C ASP A 18 -7.94 -3.97 -12.07
N TYR A 19 -6.79 -4.47 -12.53
CA TYR A 19 -5.65 -4.85 -11.67
C TYR A 19 -5.13 -3.69 -10.81
N HIS A 20 -5.12 -2.46 -11.35
CA HIS A 20 -4.60 -1.30 -10.62
C HIS A 20 -5.66 -0.58 -9.79
N GLN A 21 -6.94 -0.86 -9.99
CA GLN A 21 -8.04 -0.16 -9.34
C GLN A 21 -8.65 -0.96 -8.20
N HIS A 22 -8.74 -2.29 -8.32
CA HIS A 22 -9.51 -3.12 -7.41
C HIS A 22 -8.69 -4.27 -6.82
N PRO A 23 -9.01 -4.70 -5.57
CA PRO A 23 -9.95 -4.06 -4.63
C PRO A 23 -9.39 -2.80 -3.97
N THR A 24 -8.07 -2.61 -3.99
CA THR A 24 -7.40 -1.43 -3.43
C THR A 24 -6.51 -0.83 -4.52
N PRO A 25 -6.67 0.47 -4.82
CA PRO A 25 -5.89 1.09 -5.88
C PRO A 25 -4.39 1.11 -5.60
N GLY A 26 -3.59 0.97 -6.67
CA GLY A 26 -2.14 1.11 -6.62
C GLY A 26 -1.39 -0.21 -6.66
N LYS A 27 -0.07 -0.15 -6.45
CA LYS A 27 0.84 -1.32 -6.55
C LYS A 27 1.57 -1.66 -5.26
N VAL A 28 1.73 -0.69 -4.37
CA VAL A 28 2.56 -0.80 -3.16
C VAL A 28 1.79 -0.22 -1.99
N ALA A 29 1.93 -0.86 -0.83
CA ALA A 29 1.45 -0.36 0.45
C ALA A 29 2.58 -0.45 1.50
N ILE A 30 2.54 0.42 2.50
CA ILE A 30 3.43 0.38 3.66
C ILE A 30 2.60 0.01 4.89
N HIS A 31 3.12 -0.91 5.69
CA HIS A 31 2.49 -1.35 6.92
C HIS A 31 3.46 -1.19 8.08
N ALA A 32 2.92 -0.86 9.25
CA ALA A 32 3.71 -0.81 10.48
C ALA A 32 4.25 -2.20 10.83
N THR A 33 5.53 -2.26 11.22
CA THR A 33 6.20 -3.51 11.61
C THR A 33 5.99 -3.85 13.09
N LYS A 34 5.52 -2.90 13.90
CA LYS A 34 5.20 -3.06 15.32
C LYS A 34 3.70 -2.85 15.55
N GLN A 35 3.17 -3.52 16.57
CA GLN A 35 1.78 -3.33 16.97
C GLN A 35 1.55 -1.90 17.46
N MET A 36 0.40 -1.33 17.12
CA MET A 36 -0.06 0.01 17.52
C MET A 36 -1.53 -0.07 17.92
N VAL A 37 -1.89 -1.06 18.74
CA VAL A 37 -3.30 -1.44 18.99
C VAL A 37 -3.89 -0.81 20.25
N ASN A 38 -3.05 -0.21 21.09
CA ASN A 38 -3.47 0.42 22.34
C ASN A 38 -2.66 1.72 22.62
N GLN A 39 -3.04 2.44 23.67
CA GLN A 39 -2.41 3.71 24.07
C GLN A 39 -0.92 3.56 24.41
N ARG A 40 -0.53 2.47 25.07
CA ARG A 40 0.87 2.21 25.41
C ARG A 40 1.70 1.98 24.14
N ASP A 41 1.18 1.23 23.18
CA ASP A 41 1.88 0.99 21.91
C ASP A 41 2.09 2.28 21.12
N LEU A 42 1.06 3.14 21.06
CA LEU A 42 1.16 4.45 20.41
C LEU A 42 2.17 5.35 21.12
N ALA A 43 2.18 5.37 22.45
CA ALA A 43 3.14 6.15 23.23
C ALA A 43 4.60 5.69 23.03
N LEU A 44 4.83 4.42 22.67
CA LEU A 44 6.15 3.91 22.32
C LEU A 44 6.54 4.24 20.88
N ALA A 45 5.60 4.15 19.94
CA ALA A 45 5.83 4.42 18.52
C ALA A 45 5.97 5.92 18.20
N TYR A 46 5.33 6.78 19.00
CA TYR A 46 5.33 8.23 18.87
C TYR A 46 5.77 8.89 20.19
N SER A 47 5.48 10.18 20.36
CA SER A 47 5.77 10.91 21.60
C SER A 47 4.97 10.33 22.78
N PRO A 48 5.59 10.17 23.96
CA PRO A 48 6.97 10.55 24.31
C PRO A 48 8.04 9.49 23.98
N GLY A 49 7.68 8.24 23.70
CA GLY A 49 8.61 7.11 23.63
C GLY A 49 9.64 7.17 22.50
N VAL A 50 9.28 7.73 21.34
CA VAL A 50 10.19 7.86 20.19
C VAL A 50 11.41 8.75 20.50
N ALA A 51 11.30 9.66 21.48
CA ALA A 51 12.40 10.56 21.86
C ALA A 51 13.64 9.78 22.29
N TYR A 52 13.48 8.71 23.08
CA TYR A 52 14.60 7.88 23.54
C TYR A 52 15.34 7.20 22.39
N ALA A 53 14.66 6.80 21.32
CA ALA A 53 15.33 6.24 20.15
C ALA A 53 16.16 7.29 19.39
N CYS A 54 15.72 8.56 19.39
CA CYS A 54 16.44 9.67 18.78
C CYS A 54 17.63 10.15 19.61
N GLU A 55 17.63 9.94 20.92
CA GLU A 55 18.75 10.33 21.80
C GLU A 55 19.95 9.37 21.68
N GLU A 56 19.70 8.11 21.32
CA GLU A 56 20.72 7.05 21.29
C GLU A 56 21.37 6.82 19.91
N ILE A 57 20.81 7.37 18.82
CA ILE A 57 21.22 7.12 17.42
C ILE A 57 21.46 8.44 16.69
#